data_AF-A0A7Y6IQP0-F1
#
_entry.id   AF-A0A7Y6IQP0-F1
#
_cell.length_a   1.000
_cell.length_b   1.000
_cell.length_c   1.000
_cell.angle_alpha   90.00
_cell.angle_beta   90.00
_cell.angle_gamma   90.00
#
_symmetry.space_group_name_H-M   'P 1'
#
loop_
_entity.id
_entity.type
_entity.pdbx_description
1 polymer ?
#
loop_
_entity_poly.entity_id
_entity_poly.type
_entity_poly.pdbx_seq_one_letter_code
_entity_poly.pdbx_strand_id
1 'polypeptide(L)'
;MGHPVLLLCPVPDAEELAPGRRWDGPLRWALLDCPDDVRRRRLEARGYAEAEIEDAMADARQGRALIPTAFASVGASDGGAVGGSPDGGAAVDPAALADRVLAWARGDGA
;
A
#
# COMPACT_ATOMS: atom_id res chain seq x y z
N MET A 1 26.68 2.55 7.15
CA MET A 1 25.47 3.40 7.29
C MET A 1 24.34 2.72 6.55
N GLY A 2 23.26 2.36 7.25
CA GLY A 2 22.07 1.76 6.63
C GLY A 2 21.18 2.83 6.00
N HIS A 3 20.62 2.55 4.83
CA HIS A 3 19.59 3.40 4.22
C HIS A 3 18.22 2.78 4.53
N PRO A 4 17.19 3.56 4.87
CA PRO A 4 15.84 3.04 5.03
C PRO A 4 15.37 2.48 3.68
N VAL A 5 14.99 1.20 3.65
CA VAL A 5 14.47 0.52 2.47
C VAL A 5 12.97 0.33 2.65
N LEU A 6 12.19 0.74 1.64
CA LEU A 6 10.78 0.38 1.54
C LEU A 6 10.69 -0.97 0.83
N LEU A 7 10.29 -2.02 1.55
CA LEU A 7 9.98 -3.32 0.98
C LEU A 7 8.50 -3.36 0.62
N LEU A 8 8.19 -3.44 -0.67
CA LEU A 8 6.83 -3.63 -1.21
C LEU A 8 6.57 -5.11 -1.54
N CYS A 9 7.06 -6.01 -0.70
CA CYS A 9 6.88 -7.45 -0.83
C CYS A 9 6.50 -8.04 0.53
N PRO A 10 5.90 -9.25 0.58
CA PRO A 10 5.72 -9.95 1.84
C PRO A 10 7.04 -9.98 2.61
N VAL A 11 6.94 -9.75 3.92
CA VAL A 11 8.10 -9.71 4.79
C VAL A 11 8.63 -11.13 4.94
N PRO A 12 9.93 -11.36 4.70
CA PRO A 12 10.51 -12.66 4.93
C PRO A 12 10.37 -13.04 6.40
N ASP A 13 9.97 -14.28 6.65
CA ASP A 13 9.96 -14.86 7.98
C ASP A 13 11.37 -14.77 8.59
N ALA A 14 11.46 -14.83 9.91
CA ALA A 14 12.75 -14.75 10.60
C ALA A 14 13.75 -15.81 10.13
N GLU A 15 13.24 -16.92 9.59
CA GLU A 15 13.96 -18.04 9.01
C GLU A 15 14.50 -17.76 7.58
N GLU A 16 13.88 -16.82 6.87
CA GLU A 16 14.30 -16.38 5.54
C GLU A 16 15.40 -15.29 5.59
N LEU A 17 15.69 -14.75 6.78
CA LEU A 17 16.80 -13.82 6.98
C LEU A 17 18.15 -14.56 6.97
N ALA A 18 19.16 -13.98 6.31
CA ALA A 18 20.52 -14.51 6.34
C ALA A 18 21.04 -14.66 7.79
N PRO A 19 21.89 -15.66 8.09
CA PRO A 19 22.38 -15.91 9.45
C PRO A 19 22.93 -14.66 10.14
N GLY A 20 22.49 -14.43 11.38
CA GLY A 20 22.89 -13.26 12.17
C GLY A 20 22.20 -11.94 11.77
N ARG A 21 21.33 -11.95 10.74
CA ARG A 21 20.48 -10.79 10.44
C ARG A 21 19.23 -10.79 11.30
N ARG A 22 18.81 -9.58 11.63
CA ARG A 22 17.58 -9.27 12.35
C ARG A 22 16.95 -8.07 11.68
N TRP A 23 15.64 -7.96 11.80
CA TRP A 23 14.96 -6.71 11.54
C TRP A 23 15.48 -5.65 12.50
N ASP A 24 16.00 -4.56 11.96
CA ASP A 24 16.35 -3.39 12.76
C ASP A 24 15.03 -2.66 13.04
N GLY A 25 14.57 -2.71 14.29
CA GLY A 25 13.21 -2.29 14.67
C GLY A 25 13.01 -0.77 14.65
N PRO A 26 11.80 -0.29 14.98
CA PRO A 26 10.53 -1.01 15.00
C PRO A 26 10.00 -1.25 13.58
N LEU A 27 9.46 -2.45 13.33
CA LEU A 27 8.74 -2.75 12.10
C LEU A 27 7.43 -1.98 12.07
N ARG A 28 7.25 -1.14 11.05
CA ARG A 28 6.02 -0.40 10.80
C ARG A 28 5.35 -0.92 9.54
N TRP A 29 4.03 -1.08 9.60
CA TRP A 29 3.24 -1.63 8.51
C TRP A 29 2.27 -0.60 7.98
N ALA A 30 2.29 -0.40 6.67
CA ALA A 30 1.32 0.42 5.98
C ALA A 30 0.88 -0.25 4.69
N LEU A 31 -0.39 -0.10 4.35
CA LEU A 31 -0.95 -0.58 3.10
C LEU A 31 -0.78 0.50 2.02
N LEU A 32 -0.24 0.13 0.86
CA LEU A 32 -0.41 0.95 -0.34
C LEU A 32 -1.73 0.56 -0.99
N ASP A 33 -2.71 1.45 -0.94
CA ASP A 33 -4.09 1.12 -1.29
C ASP A 33 -4.69 2.03 -2.37
N CYS A 34 -5.84 1.62 -2.91
CA CYS A 34 -6.71 2.43 -3.73
C CYS A 34 -8.18 2.03 -3.50
N PRO A 35 -9.13 2.89 -3.90
CA PRO A 35 -10.54 2.53 -3.96
C PRO A 35 -10.79 1.27 -4.81
N ASP A 36 -11.85 0.55 -4.47
CA ASP A 36 -12.20 -0.75 -5.03
C ASP A 36 -12.55 -0.69 -6.53
N ASP A 37 -13.20 0.39 -6.96
CA ASP A 37 -13.47 0.69 -8.36
C ASP A 37 -12.17 0.92 -9.15
N VAL A 38 -11.22 1.68 -8.59
CA VAL A 38 -9.91 1.92 -9.19
C VAL A 38 -9.11 0.62 -9.29
N ARG A 39 -9.14 -0.22 -8.25
CA ARG A 39 -8.47 -1.53 -8.23
C ARG A 39 -9.02 -2.41 -9.34
N ARG A 40 -10.34 -2.61 -9.39
CA ARG A 40 -11.00 -3.45 -10.41
C ARG A 40 -10.65 -2.97 -11.82
N ARG A 41 -10.85 -1.67 -12.10
CA ARG A 41 -10.51 -1.07 -13.40
C ARG A 41 -9.04 -1.30 -13.80
N ARG A 42 -8.10 -1.19 -12.87
CA ARG A 42 -6.67 -1.42 -13.13
C ARG A 42 -6.36 -2.89 -13.41
N LEU A 43 -7.02 -3.82 -12.75
CA LEU A 43 -6.83 -5.26 -12.97
C LEU A 43 -7.47 -5.69 -14.30
N GLU A 44 -8.68 -5.23 -14.60
CA GLU A 44 -9.35 -5.44 -15.90
C GLU A 44 -8.48 -4.92 -17.05
N ALA A 45 -7.97 -3.69 -16.94
CA ALA A 45 -7.10 -3.10 -17.96
C ALA A 45 -5.77 -3.85 -18.17
N ARG A 46 -5.35 -4.65 -17.18
CA ARG A 46 -4.17 -5.54 -17.27
C ARG A 46 -4.53 -6.94 -17.80
N GLY A 47 -5.81 -7.23 -18.02
CA GLY A 47 -6.28 -8.50 -18.58
C GLY A 47 -6.36 -9.64 -17.56
N TYR A 48 -6.50 -9.33 -16.26
CA TYR A 48 -6.74 -10.36 -15.24
C TYR A 48 -8.12 -10.99 -15.44
N ALA A 49 -8.23 -12.29 -15.12
CA ALA A 49 -9.50 -12.98 -15.12
C ALA A 49 -10.38 -12.56 -13.92
N GLU A 50 -11.70 -12.66 -14.06
CA GLU A 50 -12.66 -12.24 -13.02
C GLU A 50 -12.38 -12.90 -11.65
N ALA A 51 -12.04 -14.19 -11.64
CA ALA A 51 -11.71 -14.89 -10.40
C ALA A 51 -10.46 -14.29 -9.71
N GLU A 52 -9.42 -13.95 -10.48
CA GLU A 52 -8.20 -13.33 -9.96
C GLU A 52 -8.46 -11.90 -9.46
N ILE A 53 -9.40 -11.19 -10.11
CA ILE A 53 -9.86 -9.88 -9.65
C ILE A 53 -10.54 -10.02 -8.30
N GLU A 54 -11.49 -10.95 -8.15
CA GLU A 54 -12.20 -11.15 -6.89
C GLU A 54 -11.28 -11.58 -5.73
N ASP A 55 -10.29 -12.42 -6.01
CA ASP A 55 -9.23 -12.78 -5.05
C ASP A 55 -8.44 -11.54 -4.62
N ALA A 56 -7.97 -10.72 -5.57
CA ALA A 56 -7.26 -9.48 -5.27
C ALA A 56 -8.13 -8.46 -4.48
N MET A 57 -9.45 -8.46 -4.70
CA MET A 57 -10.39 -7.64 -3.95
C MET A 57 -10.59 -8.17 -2.52
N ALA A 58 -10.61 -9.49 -2.33
CA ALA A 58 -10.65 -10.11 -1.02
C ALA A 58 -9.38 -9.81 -0.21
N ASP A 59 -8.21 -9.95 -0.82
CA ASP A 59 -6.91 -9.61 -0.22
C ASP A 59 -6.86 -8.16 0.23
N ALA A 60 -7.36 -7.23 -0.60
CA ALA A 60 -7.41 -5.82 -0.25
C ALA A 60 -8.31 -5.56 0.97
N ARG A 61 -9.48 -6.20 1.05
CA ARG A 61 -10.37 -6.10 2.23
C ARG A 61 -9.69 -6.65 3.48
N GLN A 62 -9.03 -7.79 3.38
CA GLN A 62 -8.29 -8.39 4.49
C GLN A 62 -7.13 -7.49 4.92
N GLY A 63 -6.36 -6.94 3.98
CA GLY A 63 -5.26 -6.01 4.25
C GLY A 63 -5.72 -4.78 5.03
N ARG A 64 -6.85 -4.18 4.65
CA ARG A 64 -7.45 -3.04 5.38
C ARG A 64 -7.88 -3.39 6.80
N ALA A 65 -8.34 -4.63 7.02
CA ALA A 65 -8.73 -5.09 8.35
C ALA A 65 -7.52 -5.34 9.27
N LEU A 66 -6.37 -5.73 8.70
CA LEU A 66 -5.15 -6.09 9.45
C LEU A 66 -4.19 -4.91 9.63
N ILE A 67 -4.15 -3.96 8.69
CA ILE A 67 -3.15 -2.90 8.63
C ILE A 67 -3.84 -1.54 8.81
N PRO A 68 -3.72 -0.89 9.98
CA PRO A 68 -4.48 0.32 10.30
C PRO A 68 -3.94 1.57 9.59
N THR A 69 -2.70 1.55 9.08
CA THR A 69 -2.13 2.67 8.33
C THR A 69 -2.22 2.38 6.84
N ALA A 70 -2.79 3.29 6.05
CA ALA A 70 -2.87 3.15 4.60
C ALA A 70 -2.47 4.46 3.90
N PHE A 71 -1.73 4.33 2.81
CA PHE A 71 -1.41 5.41 1.90
C PHE A 71 -2.14 5.20 0.58
N ALA A 72 -2.89 6.21 0.15
CA ALA A 72 -3.60 6.16 -1.13
C ALA A 72 -2.62 6.36 -2.30
N SER A 73 -2.72 5.47 -3.29
CA SER A 73 -2.02 5.55 -4.58
C SER A 73 -2.73 6.43 -5.62
N VAL A 74 -3.87 7.00 -5.23
CA VAL A 74 -4.63 7.99 -6.01
C VAL A 74 -4.89 9.20 -5.14
N GLY A 75 -4.89 10.39 -5.75
CA GLY A 75 -5.17 11.64 -5.06
C GLY A 75 -6.60 11.61 -4.51
N ALA A 76 -6.80 12.21 -3.34
CA ALA A 76 -8.14 12.56 -2.90
C ALA A 76 -8.71 13.51 -3.96
N SER A 77 -9.83 13.13 -4.57
CA SER A 77 -10.65 14.13 -5.25
C SER A 77 -11.22 15.01 -4.15
N ASP A 78 -11.08 16.33 -4.24
CA ASP A 78 -11.56 17.26 -3.22
C ASP A 78 -13.03 16.99 -2.88
N GLY A 79 -13.28 16.38 -1.73
CA GLY A 79 -14.62 15.94 -1.32
C GLY A 79 -14.54 14.89 -0.22
N GLY A 80 -14.52 15.35 1.03
CA GLY A 80 -14.59 14.48 2.19
C GLY A 80 -15.84 13.59 2.19
N ALA A 81 -15.72 12.49 2.95
CA ALA A 81 -16.61 11.33 3.05
C ALA A 81 -16.30 10.21 2.05
N VAL A 82 -16.38 8.99 2.58
CA VAL A 82 -16.13 7.72 1.92
C VAL A 82 -17.20 7.52 0.84
N GLY A 83 -16.95 8.11 -0.34
CA GLY A 83 -17.82 8.05 -1.51
C GLY A 83 -16.95 8.18 -2.75
N GLY A 84 -16.78 7.08 -3.48
CA GLY A 84 -15.92 7.02 -4.66
C GLY A 84 -16.31 8.06 -5.70
N SER A 85 -15.36 8.90 -6.09
CA SER A 85 -15.48 9.73 -7.28
C SER A 85 -15.44 8.84 -8.52
N PRO A 86 -16.38 8.97 -9.48
CA PRO A 86 -16.45 8.13 -10.68
C PRO A 86 -15.23 8.30 -11.60
N ASP A 87 -14.43 9.34 -11.39
CA ASP A 87 -13.28 9.63 -12.23
C ASP A 87 -12.03 8.85 -11.82
N GLY A 88 -12.07 8.11 -10.70
CA GLY A 88 -10.96 7.31 -10.17
C GLY A 88 -9.67 8.13 -10.11
N GLY A 89 -9.58 8.96 -9.07
CA GLY A 89 -8.64 10.09 -8.88
C GLY A 89 -7.26 9.96 -9.52
N ALA A 90 -6.71 11.12 -9.93
CA ALA A 90 -5.40 11.21 -10.54
C ALA A 90 -4.35 10.42 -9.74
N ALA A 91 -3.47 9.70 -10.44
CA ALA A 91 -2.37 9.00 -9.80
C ALA A 91 -1.56 10.00 -8.96
N VAL A 92 -1.29 9.65 -7.70
CA VAL A 92 -0.35 10.44 -6.89
C VAL A 92 1.03 10.32 -7.54
N ASP A 93 1.79 11.42 -7.55
CA ASP A 93 3.21 11.36 -7.89
C ASP A 93 3.91 10.30 -7.04
N PRO A 94 4.49 9.23 -7.64
CA PRO A 94 5.15 8.17 -6.90
C PRO A 94 6.28 8.67 -5.99
N ALA A 95 7.00 9.72 -6.40
CA ALA A 95 8.09 10.27 -5.61
C ALA A 95 7.56 10.94 -4.33
N ALA A 96 6.58 11.84 -4.47
CA ALA A 96 5.93 12.48 -3.33
C ALA A 96 5.24 11.46 -2.39
N LEU A 97 4.65 10.39 -2.94
CA LEU A 97 4.09 9.31 -2.14
C LEU A 97 5.18 8.58 -1.34
N ALA A 98 6.29 8.22 -1.98
CA ALA A 98 7.41 7.55 -1.33
C ALA A 98 8.00 8.41 -0.20
N ASP A 99 8.16 9.72 -0.41
CA ASP A 99 8.66 10.64 0.61
C ASP A 99 7.76 10.67 1.86
N ARG A 100 6.43 10.69 1.67
CA ARG A 100 5.48 10.61 2.79
C ARG A 100 5.57 9.30 3.56
N VAL A 101 5.69 8.17 2.84
CA VAL A 101 5.86 6.85 3.47
C VAL A 101 7.16 6.79 4.27
N LEU A 102 8.27 7.34 3.73
CA LEU A 102 9.56 7.37 4.39
C LEU A 102 9.56 8.28 5.63
N ALA A 103 8.91 9.44 5.58
CA ALA A 103 8.75 10.32 6.73
C ALA A 103 7.98 9.62 7.86
N TRP A 104 6.84 9.01 7.55
CA TRP A 104 6.07 8.21 8.51
C TRP A 104 6.87 7.04 9.08
N ALA A 105 7.64 6.33 8.24
CA ALA A 105 8.45 5.20 8.66
C ALA A 105 9.53 5.62 9.69
N ARG A 106 10.09 6.82 9.54
CA ARG A 106 11.05 7.41 10.48
C ARG A 106 10.41 7.91 11.78
N GLY A 107 9.10 8.08 11.81
CA GLY A 107 8.37 8.70 12.92
C GLY A 107 8.31 10.22 12.85
N ASP A 108 8.65 10.81 11.70
CA ASP A 108 8.56 12.24 11.45
C ASP A 108 7.07 12.59 11.21
N GLY A 109 6.34 12.97 12.26
CA GLY A 109 4.94 13.46 12.15
C GLY A 109 3.86 12.64 12.84
N ALA A 110 4.19 11.89 13.92
CA ALA A 110 3.20 11.39 14.88
C ALA A 110 2.94 12.42 16.00
#